data_AF-A0A2D6DQ60-F1
#
_entry.id   AF-A0A2D6DQ60-F1
#
_cell.length_a   1.000
_cell.length_b   1.000
_cell.length_c   1.000
_cell.angle_alpha   90.00
_cell.angle_beta   90.00
_cell.angle_gamma   90.00
#
_symmetry.space_group_name_H-M   'P 1'
#
loop_
_entity.id
_entity.type
_entity.pdbx_description
1 polymer ?
#
loop_
_entity_poly.entity_id
_entity_poly.type
_entity_poly.pdbx_seq_one_letter_code
_entity_poly.pdbx_strand_id
1 'polypeptide(L)'
;MIARAMTVFFIMISISFDSFAGELSYTCKVTHVYNLEDDGSLKASVFEKNLVGSQFSVSRVTGEIIGEVIPTLMANSTKVINVGDKEYSFKSIAYFDAVNKPLSSGDEDSESTAGVQVLEIQEFRDGDTKPFVSMSMSGAGIVTGLCE
;
A
#
# COMPACT_ATOMS: atom_id res chain seq x y z
N MET A 1 60.67 5.84 14.02
CA MET A 1 59.33 6.14 14.59
C MET A 1 58.32 6.28 13.44
N ILE A 2 58.02 5.20 12.70
CA ILE A 2 57.07 5.24 11.56
C ILE A 2 56.33 3.90 11.51
N ALA A 3 55.81 3.44 12.65
CA ALA A 3 55.19 2.11 12.74
C ALA A 3 54.00 2.01 13.71
N ARG A 4 53.41 3.15 14.11
CA ARG A 4 52.29 3.15 15.09
C ARG A 4 51.05 3.95 14.69
N ALA A 5 51.01 4.52 13.49
CA ALA A 5 49.91 5.39 13.06
C ALA A 5 49.03 4.77 11.94
N MET A 6 49.21 3.49 11.60
CA MET A 6 48.58 2.89 10.41
C MET A 6 47.70 1.66 10.71
N THR A 7 47.38 1.40 11.98
CA THR A 7 46.62 0.19 12.36
C THR A 7 45.24 0.51 12.95
N VAL A 8 44.86 1.78 13.12
CA VAL A 8 43.58 2.17 13.73
C VAL A 8 42.53 2.60 12.67
N PHE A 9 42.92 2.81 11.41
CA PHE A 9 42.00 3.24 10.36
C PHE A 9 41.25 2.09 9.64
N PHE A 10 41.47 0.83 10.05
CA PHE A 10 40.91 -0.34 9.35
C PHE A 10 39.77 -1.05 10.10
N ILE A 11 39.37 -0.56 11.28
CA ILE A 11 38.39 -1.23 12.16
C ILE A 11 36.99 -0.58 12.10
N MET A 12 36.80 0.47 11.29
CA MET A 12 35.61 1.34 11.38
C MET A 12 34.52 1.11 10.32
N ILE A 13 34.65 0.17 9.37
CA ILE A 13 33.67 0.07 8.27
C ILE A 13 33.38 -1.39 7.92
N SER A 14 32.62 -2.06 8.77
CA SER A 14 31.85 -3.25 8.38
C SER A 14 30.74 -3.51 9.40
N ILE A 15 29.95 -2.48 9.73
CA ILE A 15 28.62 -2.69 10.26
C ILE A 15 27.75 -2.85 9.02
N SER A 16 27.64 -4.08 8.52
CA SER A 16 26.62 -4.44 7.54
C SER A 16 25.28 -4.24 8.24
N PHE A 17 24.60 -3.13 7.95
CA PHE A 17 23.20 -3.02 8.29
C PHE A 17 22.47 -3.98 7.36
N ASP A 18 22.09 -5.15 7.88
CA ASP A 18 21.12 -6.00 7.20
C ASP A 18 19.87 -5.15 6.98
N SER A 19 19.60 -4.79 5.73
CA SER A 19 18.43 -4.01 5.39
C SER A 19 17.20 -4.90 5.54
N PHE A 20 16.52 -4.82 6.69
CA PHE A 20 15.20 -5.43 6.94
C PHE A 20 14.08 -4.69 6.19
N ALA A 21 14.30 -4.37 4.91
CA ALA A 21 13.34 -3.59 4.12
C ALA A 21 12.07 -4.40 3.78
N GLY A 22 12.17 -5.73 3.65
CA GLY A 22 11.03 -6.60 3.37
C GLY A 22 10.18 -6.97 4.59
N GLU A 23 10.67 -6.75 5.82
CA GLU A 23 9.92 -7.17 7.02
C GLU A 23 8.93 -6.11 7.51
N LEU A 24 9.14 -4.84 7.13
CA LEU A 24 8.37 -3.71 7.64
C LEU A 24 7.41 -3.10 6.61
N SER A 25 7.54 -3.45 5.34
CA SER A 25 6.69 -2.92 4.27
C SER A 25 6.51 -3.89 3.13
N TYR A 26 5.36 -3.80 2.47
CA TYR A 26 5.12 -4.44 1.17
C TYR A 26 5.44 -3.48 0.03
N THR A 27 5.85 -4.03 -1.10
CA THR A 27 5.83 -3.33 -2.40
C THR A 27 4.81 -4.01 -3.30
N CYS A 28 3.77 -3.28 -3.68
CA CYS A 28 2.64 -3.80 -4.43
C CYS A 28 2.62 -3.23 -5.85
N LYS A 29 2.23 -4.07 -6.81
CA LYS A 29 2.06 -3.72 -8.22
C LYS A 29 0.63 -4.01 -8.66
N VAL A 30 -0.03 -3.01 -9.25
CA VAL A 30 -1.40 -3.13 -9.76
C VAL A 30 -1.42 -3.99 -11.01
N THR A 31 -2.35 -4.95 -11.07
CA THR A 31 -2.60 -5.78 -12.26
C THR A 31 -3.97 -5.53 -12.87
N HIS A 32 -4.99 -5.20 -12.06
CA HIS A 32 -6.33 -4.88 -12.55
C HIS A 32 -6.99 -3.78 -11.73
N VAL A 33 -7.92 -3.09 -12.39
CA VAL A 33 -8.75 -2.03 -11.79
C VAL A 33 -10.18 -2.22 -12.27
N TYR A 34 -11.13 -2.26 -11.34
CA TYR A 34 -12.54 -2.54 -11.62
C TYR A 34 -13.45 -1.48 -11.02
N ASN A 35 -14.60 -1.29 -11.66
CA ASN A 35 -15.76 -0.60 -11.12
C ASN A 35 -16.83 -1.63 -10.74
N LEU A 36 -17.61 -1.31 -9.71
CA LEU A 36 -18.83 -2.03 -9.34
C LEU A 36 -20.00 -1.43 -10.12
N GLU A 37 -20.69 -2.23 -10.92
CA GLU A 37 -21.87 -1.79 -11.68
C GLU A 37 -23.15 -1.96 -10.83
N ASP A 38 -24.25 -1.34 -11.27
CA ASP A 38 -25.53 -1.35 -10.53
C ASP A 38 -26.14 -2.75 -10.33
N ASP A 39 -25.77 -3.71 -11.17
CA ASP A 39 -26.17 -5.11 -11.05
C ASP A 39 -25.28 -5.93 -10.09
N GLY A 40 -24.30 -5.27 -9.46
CA GLY A 40 -23.34 -5.88 -8.55
C GLY A 40 -22.17 -6.59 -9.23
N SER A 41 -22.07 -6.55 -10.56
CA SER A 41 -20.96 -7.14 -11.30
C SER A 41 -19.73 -6.22 -11.30
N LEU A 42 -18.55 -6.82 -11.54
CA LEU A 42 -17.30 -6.09 -11.71
C LEU A 42 -16.99 -5.92 -13.18
N LYS A 43 -16.67 -4.68 -13.57
CA LYS A 43 -16.26 -4.32 -14.93
C LYS A 43 -14.92 -3.61 -14.90
N ALA A 44 -14.09 -3.89 -15.91
CA ALA A 44 -12.82 -3.18 -16.10
C ALA A 44 -13.03 -1.66 -16.06
N SER A 45 -12.27 -0.98 -15.20
CA SER A 45 -12.36 0.47 -15.03
C SER A 45 -11.67 1.19 -16.18
N VAL A 46 -12.16 2.38 -16.52
CA VAL A 46 -11.49 3.26 -17.50
C VAL A 46 -10.08 3.66 -17.06
N PHE A 47 -9.80 3.59 -15.75
CA PHE A 47 -8.49 3.87 -15.17
C PHE A 47 -7.50 2.71 -15.32
N GLU A 48 -7.95 1.50 -15.66
CA GLU A 48 -7.09 0.31 -15.73
C GLU A 48 -5.88 0.53 -16.66
N LYS A 49 -6.10 1.10 -17.84
CA LYS A 49 -5.03 1.38 -18.83
C LYS A 49 -3.90 2.27 -18.30
N ASN A 50 -4.21 3.15 -17.36
CA ASN A 50 -3.24 4.13 -16.83
C ASN A 50 -2.62 3.67 -15.51
N LEU A 51 -3.28 2.78 -14.76
CA LEU A 51 -2.86 2.39 -13.42
C LEU A 51 -2.26 0.99 -13.37
N VAL A 52 -2.50 0.12 -14.37
CA VAL A 52 -1.84 -1.19 -14.43
C VAL A 52 -0.34 -1.00 -14.54
N GLY A 53 0.38 -1.73 -13.69
CA GLY A 53 1.83 -1.68 -13.59
C GLY A 53 2.36 -0.63 -12.63
N SER A 54 1.55 0.35 -12.20
CA SER A 54 1.93 1.27 -11.13
C SER A 54 2.20 0.53 -9.82
N GLN A 55 3.05 1.12 -9.00
CA GLN A 55 3.50 0.56 -7.73
C GLN A 55 3.19 1.49 -6.56
N PHE A 56 2.97 0.88 -5.41
CA PHE A 56 2.85 1.57 -4.12
C PHE A 56 3.44 0.70 -3.01
N SER A 57 3.81 1.34 -1.91
CA SER A 57 4.33 0.68 -0.72
C SER A 57 3.35 0.78 0.42
N VAL A 58 3.31 -0.26 1.24
CA VAL A 58 2.38 -0.36 2.38
C VAL A 58 3.19 -0.64 3.64
N SER A 59 3.02 0.17 4.67
CA SER A 59 3.62 -0.06 5.98
C SER A 59 2.91 -1.22 6.70
N ARG A 60 3.66 -2.26 7.08
CA ARG A 60 3.12 -3.39 7.87
C ARG A 60 2.77 -2.99 9.30
N VAL A 61 3.33 -1.88 9.78
CA VAL A 61 3.15 -1.39 11.15
C VAL A 61 1.94 -0.46 11.25
N THR A 62 1.79 0.47 10.30
CA THR A 62 0.80 1.56 10.37
C THR A 62 -0.35 1.39 9.37
N GLY A 63 -0.16 0.58 8.33
CA GLY A 63 -1.12 0.44 7.23
C GLY A 63 -1.11 1.65 6.29
N GLU A 64 -0.18 2.58 6.46
CA GLU A 64 -0.02 3.72 5.55
C GLU A 64 0.41 3.26 4.17
N ILE A 65 -0.17 3.87 3.15
CA ILE A 65 0.11 3.58 1.75
C ILE A 65 0.72 4.82 1.08
N ILE A 66 1.91 4.65 0.53
CA ILE A 66 2.67 5.68 -0.18
C ILE A 66 2.87 5.21 -1.63
N GLY A 67 2.67 6.12 -2.58
CA GLY A 67 2.83 5.83 -4.00
C GLY A 67 1.58 6.18 -4.79
N GLU A 68 1.49 5.63 -5.99
CA GLU A 68 0.40 5.93 -6.91
C GLU A 68 -0.85 5.09 -6.59
N VAL A 69 -1.98 5.43 -7.24
CA VAL A 69 -3.25 4.67 -7.25
C VAL A 69 -4.11 4.81 -5.99
N ILE A 70 -3.61 4.40 -4.82
CA ILE A 70 -4.39 4.32 -3.57
C ILE A 70 -3.68 4.94 -2.34
N PRO A 71 -3.08 6.14 -2.45
CA PRO A 71 -2.33 6.74 -1.34
C PRO A 71 -3.24 7.09 -0.15
N THR A 72 -2.71 6.95 1.07
CA THR A 72 -3.40 7.35 2.30
C THR A 72 -2.90 8.67 2.87
N LEU A 73 -2.16 9.48 2.09
CA LEU A 73 -1.57 10.74 2.56
C LEU A 73 -2.61 11.74 3.09
N MET A 74 -3.82 11.71 2.53
CA MET A 74 -4.94 12.57 2.95
C MET A 74 -5.86 11.89 3.98
N ALA A 75 -5.52 10.69 4.44
CA ALA A 75 -6.33 10.02 5.46
C ALA A 75 -6.17 10.72 6.81
N ASN A 76 -7.26 10.86 7.56
CA ASN A 76 -7.23 11.32 8.95
C ASN A 76 -6.51 10.33 9.86
N SER A 77 -6.64 9.05 9.56
CA SER A 77 -5.95 7.98 10.27
C SER A 77 -5.85 6.73 9.42
N THR A 78 -4.81 5.94 9.67
CA THR A 78 -4.67 4.57 9.17
C THR A 78 -4.53 3.62 10.35
N LYS A 79 -4.96 2.38 10.15
CA LYS A 79 -4.85 1.34 11.17
C LYS A 79 -4.67 -0.02 10.53
N VAL A 80 -3.70 -0.79 11.02
CA VAL A 80 -3.62 -2.23 10.78
C VAL A 80 -4.65 -2.92 11.67
N ILE A 81 -5.57 -3.67 11.05
CA ILE A 81 -6.60 -4.44 11.74
C ILE A 81 -6.23 -5.92 11.84
N ASN A 82 -5.38 -6.42 10.93
CA ASN A 82 -4.75 -7.72 11.01
C ASN A 82 -3.33 -7.63 10.43
N VAL A 83 -2.34 -8.12 11.17
CA VAL A 83 -0.93 -8.09 10.75
C VAL A 83 -0.60 -9.13 9.67
N GLY A 84 -1.48 -10.12 9.47
CA GLY A 84 -1.26 -11.21 8.52
C GLY A 84 -0.23 -12.22 8.99
N ASP A 85 -0.36 -13.44 8.49
CA ASP A 85 0.64 -14.50 8.62
C ASP A 85 0.34 -15.62 7.60
N LYS A 86 0.84 -16.84 7.86
CA LYS A 86 0.61 -18.01 6.99
C LYS A 86 -0.83 -18.53 7.03
N GLU A 87 -1.63 -18.09 7.99
CA GLU A 87 -3.03 -18.50 8.18
C GLU A 87 -4.01 -17.37 7.82
N TYR A 88 -3.62 -16.11 8.02
CA TYR A 88 -4.49 -14.95 7.86
C TYR A 88 -3.94 -13.90 6.90
N SER A 89 -4.82 -13.10 6.31
CA SER A 89 -4.42 -11.95 5.51
C SER A 89 -4.00 -10.75 6.37
N PHE A 90 -3.01 -10.01 5.87
CA PHE A 90 -2.77 -8.64 6.35
C PHE A 90 -3.94 -7.77 5.91
N LYS A 91 -4.45 -6.94 6.82
CA LYS A 91 -5.56 -6.03 6.55
C LYS A 91 -5.31 -4.69 7.21
N SER A 92 -5.57 -3.62 6.47
CA SER A 92 -5.52 -2.26 6.97
C SER A 92 -6.70 -1.43 6.47
N ILE A 93 -6.98 -0.36 7.21
CA ILE A 93 -8.06 0.58 6.94
C ILE A 93 -7.53 2.00 7.04
N ALA A 94 -7.96 2.87 6.12
CA ALA A 94 -7.70 4.29 6.16
C ALA A 94 -9.02 5.07 6.16
N TYR A 95 -9.16 5.98 7.11
CA TYR A 95 -10.35 6.81 7.30
C TYR A 95 -10.11 8.20 6.73
N PHE A 96 -11.03 8.66 5.90
CA PHE A 96 -11.04 10.01 5.32
C PHE A 96 -12.30 10.72 5.79
N ASP A 97 -12.17 11.91 6.36
CA ASP A 97 -13.30 12.75 6.71
C ASP A 97 -13.83 13.50 5.47
N ALA A 98 -14.92 14.23 5.69
CA ALA A 98 -15.59 15.03 4.69
C ALA A 98 -14.70 16.13 4.05
N VAL A 99 -13.65 16.57 4.75
CA VAL A 99 -12.81 17.72 4.38
C VAL A 99 -11.55 17.29 3.63
N ASN A 100 -11.05 16.09 3.93
CA ASN A 100 -9.78 15.56 3.42
C ASN A 100 -9.98 14.52 2.28
N LYS A 101 -11.07 14.63 1.50
CA LYS A 101 -11.30 13.73 0.37
C LYS A 101 -10.18 13.83 -0.69
N PRO A 102 -9.73 12.71 -1.27
CA PRO A 102 -8.86 12.73 -2.46
C PRO A 102 -9.53 13.52 -3.59
N LEU A 103 -8.75 14.34 -4.29
CA LEU A 103 -9.14 15.36 -5.29
C LEU A 103 -9.93 14.86 -6.52
N SER A 104 -10.41 13.62 -6.54
CA SER A 104 -11.00 12.96 -7.72
C SER A 104 -12.48 12.59 -7.59
N SER A 105 -13.17 12.94 -6.50
CA SER A 105 -14.63 12.85 -6.47
C SER A 105 -15.24 14.09 -7.13
N GLY A 106 -15.45 14.03 -8.45
CA GLY A 106 -15.98 15.10 -9.29
C GLY A 106 -17.44 15.49 -9.06
N ASP A 107 -17.93 15.43 -7.82
CA ASP A 107 -19.27 15.88 -7.45
C ASP A 107 -19.13 17.01 -6.42
N GLU A 108 -19.08 18.24 -6.90
CA GLU A 108 -19.07 19.46 -6.07
C GLU A 108 -20.37 19.61 -5.25
N ASP A 109 -21.43 18.89 -5.62
CA ASP A 109 -22.77 18.93 -5.00
C ASP A 109 -23.09 17.73 -4.09
N SER A 110 -22.17 16.75 -3.97
CA SER A 110 -22.41 15.58 -3.11
C SER A 110 -22.11 15.90 -1.65
N GLU A 111 -23.15 15.81 -0.82
CA GLU A 111 -23.08 15.88 0.65
C GLU A 111 -21.82 15.14 1.15
N SER A 112 -20.91 15.90 1.77
CA SER A 112 -19.56 15.41 2.06
C SER A 112 -19.60 14.30 3.11
N THR A 113 -19.59 13.06 2.65
CA THR A 113 -19.61 11.86 3.50
C THR A 113 -18.19 11.36 3.74
N ALA A 114 -17.90 10.99 4.99
CA ALA A 114 -16.65 10.33 5.36
C ALA A 114 -16.49 9.02 4.59
N GLY A 115 -15.25 8.72 4.21
CA GLY A 115 -14.87 7.59 3.39
C GLY A 115 -13.92 6.63 4.11
N VAL A 116 -13.90 5.39 3.62
CA VAL A 116 -13.04 4.33 4.13
C VAL A 116 -12.36 3.64 2.95
N GLN A 117 -11.03 3.58 2.98
CA GLN A 117 -10.24 2.74 2.09
C GLN A 117 -9.79 1.50 2.84
N VAL A 118 -9.95 0.32 2.23
CA VAL A 118 -9.57 -0.96 2.82
C VAL A 118 -8.59 -1.65 1.91
N LEU A 119 -7.50 -2.18 2.49
CA LEU A 119 -6.53 -3.03 1.80
C LEU A 119 -6.46 -4.39 2.48
N GLU A 120 -6.44 -5.44 1.68
CA GLU A 120 -6.18 -6.81 2.09
C GLU A 120 -5.04 -7.41 1.24
N ILE A 121 -4.04 -7.99 1.90
CA ILE A 121 -2.96 -8.76 1.28
C ILE A 121 -3.05 -10.20 1.80
N GLN A 122 -3.25 -11.16 0.91
CA GLN A 122 -3.49 -12.57 1.26
C GLN A 122 -2.17 -13.32 1.54
N GLU A 123 -1.55 -13.05 2.70
CA GLU A 123 -0.28 -13.68 3.10
C GLU A 123 -0.35 -15.22 3.20
N PHE A 124 -1.53 -15.75 3.52
CA PHE A 124 -1.81 -17.19 3.60
C PHE A 124 -1.70 -17.94 2.25
N ARG A 125 -1.60 -17.23 1.12
CA ARG A 125 -1.39 -17.85 -0.19
C ARG A 125 0.06 -18.29 -0.34
N ASP A 126 0.28 -19.43 -1.00
CA ASP A 126 1.62 -19.93 -1.31
C ASP A 126 2.40 -19.01 -2.26
N GLY A 127 3.73 -19.05 -2.18
CA GLY A 127 4.64 -18.24 -3.00
C GLY A 127 5.09 -16.93 -2.32
N ASP A 128 6.13 -16.31 -2.87
CA ASP A 128 6.70 -15.08 -2.29
C ASP A 128 5.90 -13.82 -2.65
N THR A 129 5.14 -13.86 -3.76
CA THR A 129 4.25 -12.78 -4.19
C THR A 129 2.82 -13.03 -3.70
N LYS A 130 2.29 -12.11 -2.90
CA LYS A 130 0.96 -12.23 -2.27
C LYS A 130 -0.08 -11.43 -3.03
N PRO A 131 -1.24 -12.00 -3.38
CA PRO A 131 -2.28 -11.22 -4.04
C PRO A 131 -2.93 -10.24 -3.07
N PHE A 132 -3.30 -9.07 -3.58
CA PHE A 132 -4.01 -8.05 -2.82
C PHE A 132 -5.30 -7.62 -3.51
N VAL A 133 -6.22 -7.10 -2.70
CA VAL A 133 -7.39 -6.34 -3.14
C VAL A 133 -7.50 -5.09 -2.28
N SER A 134 -7.81 -3.97 -2.91
CA SER A 134 -8.09 -2.70 -2.24
C SER A 134 -9.38 -2.12 -2.76
N MET A 135 -10.24 -1.68 -1.85
CA MET A 135 -11.37 -0.80 -2.17
C MET A 135 -10.89 0.63 -1.98
N SER A 136 -10.61 1.30 -3.10
CA SER A 136 -10.09 2.66 -3.11
C SER A 136 -11.21 3.67 -2.87
N MET A 137 -10.88 4.71 -2.09
CA MET A 137 -11.69 5.93 -2.04
C MET A 137 -11.39 6.88 -3.21
N SER A 138 -10.27 6.68 -3.91
CA SER A 138 -10.00 7.34 -5.18
C SER A 138 -10.88 6.73 -6.29
N GLY A 139 -11.17 7.48 -7.35
CA GLY A 139 -12.03 7.03 -8.46
C GLY A 139 -11.59 5.74 -9.18
N ALA A 140 -10.49 5.11 -8.77
CA ALA A 140 -10.05 3.80 -9.23
C ALA A 140 -10.99 2.64 -8.84
N GLY A 141 -11.86 2.80 -7.83
CA GLY A 141 -12.79 1.74 -7.43
C GLY A 141 -12.08 0.56 -6.75
N ILE A 142 -12.13 -0.63 -7.34
CA ILE A 142 -11.51 -1.85 -6.80
C ILE A 142 -10.20 -2.12 -7.52
N VAL A 143 -9.10 -2.13 -6.78
CA VAL A 143 -7.74 -2.35 -7.32
C VAL A 143 -7.23 -3.70 -6.85
N THR A 144 -6.68 -4.51 -7.76
CA THR A 144 -6.06 -5.79 -7.42
C THR A 144 -4.66 -5.90 -8.01
N GLY A 145 -3.85 -6.78 -7.43
CA GLY A 145 -2.48 -6.99 -7.87
C GLY A 145 -1.71 -7.94 -6.98
N LEU A 146 -0.38 -7.79 -7.01
CA LEU A 146 0.55 -8.62 -6.26
C LEU A 146 1.46 -7.74 -5.40
N CYS A 147 1.82 -8.22 -4.21
CA CYS A 147 2.75 -7.59 -3.29
C CYS A 147 3.91 -8.54 -2.96
N GLU A 148 5.09 -7.95 -2.77
CA GLU A 148 6.29 -8.60 -2.23
C GLU A 148 6.66 -7.99 -0.88
#